data_AF-A0A6B3AVC3-F1
#
_entry.id   AF-A0A6B3AVC3-F1
#
_cell.length_a   1.000
_cell.length_b   1.000
_cell.length_c   1.000
_cell.angle_alpha   90.00
_cell.angle_beta   90.00
_cell.angle_gamma   90.00
#
_symmetry.space_group_name_H-M   'P 1'
#
loop_
_entity.id
_entity.type
_entity.pdbx_description
1 polymer ?
#
loop_
_entity_poly.entity_id
_entity_poly.type
_entity_poly.pdbx_seq_one_letter_code
_entity_poly.pdbx_strand_id
1 'polypeptide(L)'
;SRRRYTAGDGPLHELEVTRLPDGDAVLHLAVDGLLCDGRALLVVVRDLWRAYEDSPGALVRPPGEVSFPAFAAAVAEEASGERYAADLRHWQRRLAALPPGPGIVDPPARRDGDEGGGPDRLPLSGTLGASGWAALREVAARRGVTPTALLLGEFAAVLTDAGARLPFSLVLTTSDRTRTRGAEDTVGVFTSTLVFPVADTDPVAVQRQLAEDLDHATVPGVVALRRRRGGVPDLPVVFTGMLDDERPPGGFPERYAVGRTSGVALDHQVWEADGALHYRWDVVERAFPGPGARDLFEAYGARLRALAGAADPDGPGGRGAEAEDTVEQEGERPLDDLQEAYLVARALGDEDAGGCRMVLGYEVDGLDAGRLREAVTRLLERHPVLRARVDAGHGLRMPARNAPVAVPDIPEVPLTPELRTELLRQPFPLGDGHLDVRVGRGEDGRDTVLLTVDLALIDARSIHLVGRELMRLYADGPDAAAAPPVRPAGTAPSLGPEEAAEHWRRRVDGLPA
;
A
#
# COMPACT_ATOMS: atom_id res chain seq x y z
N SER A 1 11.10 6.88 3.33
CA SER A 1 11.93 7.79 4.14
C SER A 1 12.07 7.26 5.57
N ARG A 2 13.28 7.23 6.13
CA ARG A 2 13.55 7.02 7.57
C ARG A 2 13.79 8.37 8.28
N ARG A 3 13.12 9.43 7.81
CA ARG A 3 13.32 10.77 8.36
C ARG A 3 12.49 10.93 9.62
N ARG A 4 13.13 11.41 10.69
CA ARG A 4 12.45 11.89 11.89
C ARG A 4 12.46 13.40 11.84
N TYR A 5 11.30 14.03 11.93
CA TYR A 5 11.22 15.48 12.02
C TYR A 5 11.45 15.93 13.47
N THR A 6 12.17 17.04 13.64
CA THR A 6 12.37 17.66 14.95
C THR A 6 11.25 18.66 15.18
N ALA A 7 10.53 18.52 16.30
CA ALA A 7 9.49 19.47 16.66
C ALA A 7 10.10 20.88 16.83
N GLY A 8 9.55 21.87 16.11
CA GLY A 8 10.07 23.24 16.06
C GLY A 8 10.81 23.58 14.76
N ASP A 9 11.32 22.57 14.05
CA ASP A 9 12.12 22.75 12.82
C ASP A 9 11.29 22.44 11.57
N GLY A 10 10.23 23.22 11.35
CA GLY A 10 9.32 23.03 10.21
C GLY A 10 9.96 23.34 8.84
N PRO A 11 9.38 22.84 7.73
CA PRO A 11 8.14 22.04 7.66
C PRO A 11 8.34 20.56 8.07
N LEU A 12 7.39 19.99 8.81
CA LEU A 12 7.41 18.57 9.22
C LEU A 12 6.80 17.64 8.14
N HIS A 13 7.03 17.98 6.88
CA HIS A 13 6.59 17.22 5.71
C HIS A 13 7.58 17.43 4.57
N GLU A 14 7.54 16.53 3.60
CA GLU A 14 8.38 16.54 2.42
C GLU A 14 7.59 15.97 1.24
N LEU A 15 7.72 16.65 0.10
CA LEU A 15 7.19 16.20 -1.17
C LEU A 15 8.37 16.03 -2.12
N GLU A 16 8.52 14.83 -2.66
CA GLU A 16 9.50 14.54 -3.70
C GLU A 16 8.77 13.95 -4.89
N VAL A 17 9.27 14.22 -6.09
CA VAL A 17 8.73 13.63 -7.31
C VAL A 17 9.85 12.83 -7.97
N THR A 18 9.64 11.52 -8.05
CA THR A 18 10.46 10.68 -8.92
C THR A 18 9.84 10.71 -10.30
N ARG A 19 10.53 11.35 -11.25
CA ARG A 19 10.17 11.26 -12.66
C ARG A 19 10.56 9.87 -13.14
N LEU A 20 9.55 9.09 -13.48
CA LEU A 20 9.75 7.87 -14.21
C LEU A 20 10.06 8.26 -15.66
N PRO A 21 10.91 7.51 -16.35
CA PRO A 21 11.55 8.13 -17.50
C PRO A 21 10.66 8.14 -18.76
N ASP A 22 9.40 7.70 -18.59
CA ASP A 22 8.29 7.74 -19.52
C ASP A 22 7.48 9.03 -19.42
N GLY A 23 7.76 9.85 -18.42
CA GLY A 23 6.96 11.03 -18.14
C GLY A 23 5.89 10.80 -17.07
N ASP A 24 5.68 9.55 -16.62
CA ASP A 24 4.97 9.34 -15.37
C ASP A 24 5.80 9.89 -14.21
N ALA A 25 5.11 10.21 -13.14
CA ALA A 25 5.72 10.70 -11.93
C ALA A 25 5.16 9.94 -10.73
N VAL A 26 6.05 9.50 -9.85
CA VAL A 26 5.67 9.06 -8.51
C VAL A 26 5.84 10.25 -7.58
N LEU A 27 4.73 10.76 -7.06
CA LEU A 27 4.73 11.70 -5.96
C LEU A 27 4.96 10.95 -4.65
N HIS A 28 6.05 11.25 -3.97
CA HIS A 28 6.35 10.79 -2.63
C HIS A 28 5.93 11.87 -1.63
N LEU A 29 4.94 11.56 -0.79
CA LEU A 29 4.54 12.42 0.32
C LEU A 29 4.98 11.77 1.63
N ALA A 30 5.88 12.44 2.34
CA ALA A 30 6.21 12.12 3.73
C ALA A 30 5.65 13.23 4.62
N VAL A 31 4.91 12.86 5.67
CA VAL A 31 4.32 13.83 6.60
C VAL A 31 4.41 13.28 8.02
N ASP A 32 4.78 14.15 8.96
CA ASP A 32 4.77 13.81 10.37
C ASP A 32 3.32 13.79 10.91
N GLY A 33 2.98 12.77 11.69
CA GLY A 33 1.66 12.62 12.32
C GLY A 33 1.31 13.74 13.31
N LEU A 34 2.26 14.61 13.67
CA LEU A 34 2.00 15.87 14.38
C LEU A 34 1.22 16.90 13.54
N LEU A 35 1.25 16.81 12.21
CA LEU A 35 0.57 17.74 11.32
C LEU A 35 -0.82 17.24 10.90
N CYS A 36 -0.96 15.94 10.61
CA CYS A 36 -2.21 15.36 10.13
C CYS A 36 -2.45 13.96 10.69
N ASP A 37 -3.71 13.70 11.04
CA ASP A 37 -4.21 12.34 11.20
C ASP A 37 -4.51 11.69 9.83
N GLY A 38 -4.91 10.41 9.83
CA GLY A 38 -5.20 9.67 8.60
C GLY A 38 -6.26 10.33 7.72
N ARG A 39 -7.32 10.88 8.32
CA ARG A 39 -8.40 11.57 7.60
C ARG A 39 -7.92 12.91 7.02
N ALA A 40 -7.16 13.69 7.79
CA ALA A 40 -6.55 14.93 7.33
C ALA A 40 -5.56 14.68 6.20
N LEU A 41 -4.81 13.58 6.21
CA LEU A 41 -3.95 13.19 5.09
C LEU A 41 -4.78 12.92 3.82
N LEU A 42 -5.90 12.22 3.91
CA LEU A 42 -6.80 12.01 2.77
C LEU A 42 -7.36 13.33 2.22
N VAL A 43 -7.70 14.28 3.10
CA VAL A 43 -8.12 15.64 2.72
C VAL A 43 -7.01 16.38 1.98
N VAL A 44 -5.77 16.35 2.51
CA VAL A 44 -4.60 16.98 1.87
C VAL A 44 -4.33 16.38 0.49
N VAL A 45 -4.36 15.05 0.35
CA VAL A 45 -4.12 14.36 -0.93
C VAL A 45 -5.21 14.70 -1.95
N ARG A 46 -6.48 14.71 -1.53
CA ARG A 46 -7.61 15.11 -2.38
C ARG A 46 -7.48 16.56 -2.84
N ASP A 47 -7.18 17.48 -1.93
CA ASP A 47 -7.10 18.91 -2.26
C ASP A 47 -5.85 19.22 -3.10
N LEU A 48 -4.75 18.51 -2.88
CA LEU A 48 -3.58 18.56 -3.76
C LEU A 48 -3.92 18.06 -5.17
N TRP A 49 -4.63 16.94 -5.29
CA TRP A 49 -5.08 16.39 -6.57
C TRP A 49 -5.99 17.37 -7.31
N ARG A 50 -6.96 17.98 -6.61
CA ARG A 50 -7.81 19.03 -7.21
C ARG A 50 -7.02 20.25 -7.65
N ALA A 51 -6.09 20.73 -6.82
CA ALA A 51 -5.23 21.86 -7.18
C ALA A 51 -4.34 21.54 -8.41
N TYR A 52 -3.98 20.27 -8.58
CA TYR A 52 -3.22 19.78 -9.72
C TYR A 52 -4.09 19.72 -11.01
N GLU A 53 -5.31 19.19 -10.93
CA GLU A 53 -6.22 18.98 -12.07
C GLU A 53 -7.05 20.23 -12.46
N ASP A 54 -7.56 20.99 -11.49
CA ASP A 54 -8.59 22.04 -11.68
C ASP A 54 -8.01 23.46 -11.92
N SER A 55 -6.70 23.59 -12.17
CA SER A 55 -5.88 24.80 -12.43
C SER A 55 -5.00 25.26 -11.25
N PRO A 56 -3.71 25.56 -11.49
CA PRO A 56 -2.79 26.06 -10.48
C PRO A 56 -3.15 27.50 -10.06
N GLY A 57 -3.91 27.66 -8.98
CA GLY A 57 -4.18 28.99 -8.40
C GLY A 57 -5.43 29.11 -7.52
N ALA A 58 -6.37 28.17 -7.58
CA ALA A 58 -7.56 28.21 -6.75
C ALA A 58 -7.49 27.17 -5.63
N LEU A 59 -7.33 27.61 -4.37
CA LEU A 59 -7.85 26.84 -3.25
C LEU A 59 -9.38 26.90 -3.36
N VAL A 60 -9.98 25.88 -4.01
CA VAL A 60 -11.39 25.87 -4.44
C VAL A 60 -12.39 25.89 -3.27
N ARG A 61 -11.95 25.63 -2.02
CA ARG A 61 -12.83 25.72 -0.84
C ARG A 61 -12.20 26.54 0.29
N PRO A 62 -13.02 27.24 1.08
CA PRO A 62 -12.57 27.74 2.37
C PRO A 62 -12.11 26.56 3.24
N PRO A 63 -11.14 26.77 4.15
CA PRO A 63 -10.85 25.78 5.20
C PRO A 63 -12.15 25.38 5.90
N GLY A 64 -12.25 24.13 6.38
CA GLY A 64 -13.46 23.58 6.99
C GLY A 64 -14.15 24.54 7.97
N GLU A 65 -15.46 24.37 8.17
CA GLU A 65 -16.29 25.28 9.00
C GLU A 65 -15.68 25.53 10.39
N VAL A 66 -14.92 24.57 10.91
CA VAL A 66 -14.11 24.67 12.12
C VAL A 66 -12.62 24.62 11.79
N SER A 67 -11.84 25.57 12.32
CA SER A 67 -10.38 25.52 12.24
C SER A 67 -9.80 24.57 13.31
N PHE A 68 -8.69 23.90 12.99
CA PHE A 68 -8.01 23.04 13.98
C PHE A 68 -7.64 23.76 15.28
N PRO A 69 -7.15 25.03 15.28
CA PRO A 69 -6.93 25.77 16.52
C PRO A 69 -8.20 25.98 17.36
N ALA A 70 -9.36 26.20 16.73
CA ALA A 70 -10.63 26.32 17.45
C ALA A 70 -11.04 24.99 18.10
N PHE A 71 -10.87 23.88 17.38
CA PHE A 71 -11.05 22.53 17.96
C PHE A 71 -10.10 22.28 19.14
N ALA A 72 -8.80 22.58 18.98
CA ALA A 72 -7.81 22.39 20.04
C ALA A 72 -8.11 23.24 21.28
N ALA A 73 -8.59 24.48 21.10
CA ALA A 73 -9.04 25.33 22.20
C ALA A 73 -10.26 24.74 22.92
N ALA A 74 -11.25 24.23 22.18
CA ALA A 74 -12.43 23.59 22.73
C ALA A 74 -12.08 22.32 23.54
N VAL A 75 -11.14 21.49 23.05
CA VAL A 75 -10.62 20.33 23.79
C VAL A 75 -9.91 20.77 25.07
N ALA A 76 -9.12 21.84 25.01
CA ALA A 76 -8.44 22.38 26.20
C ALA A 76 -9.42 22.92 27.24
N GLU A 77 -10.51 23.56 26.81
CA GLU A 77 -11.60 24.00 27.68
C GLU A 77 -12.35 22.80 28.28
N GLU A 78 -12.69 21.79 27.48
CA GLU A 78 -13.34 20.54 27.95
C GLU A 78 -12.48 19.85 29.03
N ALA A 79 -11.15 19.87 28.88
CA ALA A 79 -10.21 19.31 29.85
C ALA A 79 -10.23 19.98 31.24
N SER A 80 -10.90 21.12 31.39
CA SER A 80 -11.11 21.80 32.67
C SER A 80 -12.50 21.55 33.30
N GLY A 81 -13.41 20.90 32.56
CA GLY A 81 -14.79 20.70 32.96
C GLY A 81 -15.04 19.52 33.91
N GLU A 82 -16.23 19.50 34.51
CA GLU A 82 -16.65 18.44 35.44
C GLU A 82 -16.72 17.06 34.78
N ARG A 83 -17.16 17.00 33.50
CA ARG A 83 -17.23 15.75 32.74
C ARG A 83 -15.85 15.12 32.55
N TYR A 84 -14.87 15.92 32.11
CA TYR A 84 -13.48 15.45 31.98
C TYR A 84 -12.92 14.96 33.32
N ALA A 85 -13.19 15.68 34.41
CA ALA A 85 -12.76 15.24 35.74
C ALA A 85 -13.43 13.91 36.17
N ALA A 86 -14.69 13.68 35.79
CA ALA A 86 -15.39 12.43 36.04
C ALA A 86 -14.82 11.27 35.20
N ASP A 87 -14.59 11.48 33.91
CA ASP A 87 -13.99 10.51 32.99
C ASP A 87 -12.56 10.17 33.41
N LEU A 88 -11.78 11.15 33.88
CA LEU A 88 -10.44 10.90 34.39
C LEU A 88 -10.46 9.99 35.62
N ARG A 89 -11.41 10.21 36.55
CA ARG A 89 -11.59 9.32 37.71
C ARG A 89 -12.06 7.93 37.28
N HIS A 90 -12.92 7.84 36.26
CA HIS A 90 -13.32 6.56 35.67
C HIS A 90 -12.09 5.80 35.18
N TRP A 91 -11.28 6.41 34.31
CA TRP A 91 -10.09 5.78 33.76
C TRP A 91 -9.03 5.45 34.80
N GLN A 92 -8.83 6.31 35.81
CA GLN A 92 -7.93 6.01 36.92
C GLN A 92 -8.33 4.75 37.69
N ARG A 93 -9.62 4.51 37.90
CA ARG A 93 -10.12 3.27 38.53
C ARG A 93 -9.98 2.08 37.57
N ARG A 94 -10.42 2.22 36.33
CA ARG A 94 -10.43 1.15 35.32
C ARG A 94 -9.02 0.65 35.02
N LEU A 95 -8.05 1.55 34.90
CA LEU A 95 -6.66 1.21 34.56
C LEU A 95 -5.82 0.84 35.79
N ALA A 96 -6.35 0.87 37.02
CA ALA A 96 -5.56 0.53 38.21
C ALA A 96 -4.94 -0.89 38.11
N ALA A 97 -5.74 -1.86 37.69
CA ALA A 97 -5.35 -3.25 37.45
C ALA A 97 -5.28 -3.59 35.94
N LEU A 98 -4.77 -2.66 35.13
CA LEU A 98 -4.66 -2.84 33.68
C LEU A 98 -3.85 -4.12 33.34
N PRO A 99 -4.42 -5.06 32.56
CA PRO A 99 -3.69 -6.23 32.06
C PRO A 99 -2.49 -5.83 31.18
N PRO A 100 -1.46 -6.69 31.04
CA PRO A 100 -0.35 -6.44 30.12
C PRO A 100 -0.82 -6.46 28.66
N GLY A 101 0.06 -6.13 27.72
CA GLY A 101 -0.17 -6.39 26.29
C GLY A 101 -0.32 -7.90 25.99
N PRO A 102 -0.59 -8.27 24.72
CA PRO A 102 -0.94 -9.65 24.33
C PRO A 102 0.14 -10.70 24.59
N GLY A 103 1.38 -10.31 24.90
CA GLY A 103 2.46 -11.22 25.30
C GLY A 103 3.04 -12.10 24.18
N ILE A 104 2.44 -12.06 22.98
CA ILE A 104 2.96 -12.67 21.74
C ILE A 104 3.60 -11.65 20.79
N VAL A 105 3.50 -10.36 21.14
CA VAL A 105 4.12 -9.25 20.42
C VAL A 105 4.97 -8.48 21.42
N ASP A 106 6.28 -8.49 21.19
CA ASP A 106 7.23 -7.76 22.02
C ASP A 106 7.20 -6.26 21.69
N PRO A 107 7.42 -5.39 22.69
CA PRO A 107 7.66 -3.98 22.42
C PRO A 107 8.86 -3.81 21.49
N PRO A 108 8.76 -2.94 20.47
CA PRO A 108 9.86 -2.76 19.52
C PRO A 108 11.06 -2.15 20.26
N ALA A 109 12.15 -2.91 20.36
CA ALA A 109 13.40 -2.41 20.92
C ALA A 109 13.91 -1.22 20.07
N ARG A 110 14.23 -0.12 20.75
CA ARG A 110 15.05 0.97 20.19
C ARG A 110 16.50 0.48 20.20
N ARG A 111 17.10 0.25 19.04
CA ARG A 111 18.50 -0.19 18.95
C ARG A 111 19.43 1.00 18.72
N ASP A 112 20.66 0.89 19.22
CA ASP A 112 21.75 1.77 18.80
C ASP A 112 21.92 1.63 17.28
N GLY A 113 21.82 2.74 16.55
CA GLY A 113 21.74 2.76 15.08
C GLY A 113 20.35 3.03 14.48
N ASP A 114 19.27 3.09 15.28
CA ASP A 114 17.96 3.64 14.86
C ASP A 114 17.99 5.19 14.75
N GLU A 115 19.13 5.79 14.39
CA GLU A 115 19.32 7.22 14.14
C GLU A 115 18.52 7.64 12.88
N GLY A 116 17.19 7.71 13.01
CA GLY A 116 16.28 7.88 11.87
C GLY A 116 14.83 7.41 12.08
N GLY A 117 14.28 7.49 13.29
CA GLY A 117 12.82 7.34 13.47
C GLY A 117 12.29 5.92 13.66
N GLY A 118 13.10 4.97 14.18
CA GLY A 118 12.64 3.68 14.72
C GLY A 118 12.84 2.44 13.82
N PRO A 119 12.20 1.30 14.12
CA PRO A 119 12.30 0.09 13.31
C PRO A 119 11.75 0.26 11.90
N ASP A 120 12.31 -0.47 10.94
CA ASP A 120 11.62 -0.70 9.66
C ASP A 120 10.29 -1.41 9.88
N ARG A 121 9.34 -1.06 9.01
CA ARG A 121 7.98 -1.58 8.99
C ARG A 121 7.77 -2.39 7.72
N LEU A 122 7.14 -3.53 7.86
CA LEU A 122 6.56 -4.25 6.75
C LEU A 122 5.06 -3.90 6.69
N PRO A 123 4.59 -3.20 5.64
CA PRO A 123 3.17 -3.08 5.40
C PRO A 123 2.62 -4.40 4.82
N LEU A 124 1.59 -4.95 5.45
CA LEU A 124 0.80 -6.08 4.96
C LEU A 124 -0.60 -5.58 4.66
N SER A 125 -1.09 -5.78 3.44
CA SER A 125 -2.39 -5.25 3.00
C SER A 125 -3.29 -6.37 2.48
N GLY A 126 -4.58 -6.24 2.74
CA GLY A 126 -5.60 -7.18 2.31
C GLY A 126 -6.92 -6.44 2.07
N THR A 127 -7.73 -7.02 1.21
CA THR A 127 -9.03 -6.49 0.84
C THR A 127 -10.03 -7.63 0.87
N LEU A 128 -11.21 -7.37 1.42
CA LEU A 128 -12.39 -8.19 1.22
C LEU A 128 -13.31 -7.42 0.28
N GLY A 129 -13.56 -8.00 -0.89
CA GLY A 129 -14.34 -7.35 -1.95
C GLY A 129 -15.75 -6.96 -1.50
N ALA A 130 -16.44 -6.17 -2.33
CA ALA A 130 -17.72 -5.57 -1.94
C ALA A 130 -18.80 -6.58 -1.50
N SER A 131 -18.85 -7.74 -2.15
CA SER A 131 -19.73 -8.86 -1.77
C SER A 131 -19.39 -9.41 -0.38
N GLY A 132 -18.11 -9.70 -0.13
CA GLY A 132 -17.64 -10.20 1.17
C GLY A 132 -17.82 -9.17 2.28
N TRP A 133 -17.58 -7.88 2.00
CA TRP A 133 -17.81 -6.82 2.97
C TRP A 133 -19.29 -6.67 3.31
N ALA A 134 -20.18 -6.66 2.30
CA ALA A 134 -21.61 -6.64 2.52
C ALA A 134 -22.07 -7.83 3.39
N ALA A 135 -21.55 -9.04 3.11
CA ALA A 135 -21.84 -10.22 3.91
C ALA A 135 -21.36 -10.10 5.37
N LEU A 136 -20.16 -9.54 5.61
CA LEU A 136 -19.69 -9.26 6.97
C LEU A 136 -20.57 -8.23 7.69
N ARG A 137 -21.03 -7.18 6.99
CA ARG A 137 -21.98 -6.21 7.56
C ARG A 137 -23.30 -6.87 7.95
N GLU A 138 -23.79 -7.81 7.16
CA GLU A 138 -24.96 -8.60 7.54
C GLU A 138 -24.68 -9.52 8.74
N VAL A 139 -23.50 -10.13 8.84
CA VAL A 139 -23.11 -10.92 10.03
C VAL A 139 -23.11 -10.04 11.27
N ALA A 140 -22.52 -8.84 11.19
CA ALA A 140 -22.53 -7.86 12.26
C ALA A 140 -23.97 -7.50 12.66
N ALA A 141 -24.82 -7.18 11.67
CA ALA A 141 -26.23 -6.85 11.88
C ALA A 141 -27.01 -8.01 12.53
N ARG A 142 -26.85 -9.25 12.05
CA ARG A 142 -27.49 -10.45 12.63
C ARG A 142 -27.09 -10.71 14.07
N ARG A 143 -25.84 -10.40 14.43
CA ARG A 143 -25.32 -10.50 15.81
C ARG A 143 -25.65 -9.27 16.66
N GLY A 144 -26.26 -8.23 16.08
CA GLY A 144 -26.56 -6.97 16.78
C GLY A 144 -25.33 -6.18 17.17
N VAL A 145 -24.23 -6.30 16.41
CA VAL A 145 -22.96 -5.60 16.66
C VAL A 145 -22.57 -4.66 15.53
N THR A 146 -21.75 -3.65 15.83
CA THR A 146 -21.12 -2.79 14.85
C THR A 146 -20.05 -3.54 14.06
N PRO A 147 -19.77 -3.15 12.81
CA PRO A 147 -18.67 -3.75 12.06
C PRO A 147 -17.31 -3.56 12.76
N THR A 148 -17.06 -2.42 13.41
CA THR A 148 -15.84 -2.18 14.20
C THR A 148 -15.69 -3.19 15.34
N ALA A 149 -16.76 -3.47 16.10
CA ALA A 149 -16.71 -4.45 17.18
C ALA A 149 -16.52 -5.88 16.67
N LEU A 150 -17.12 -6.23 15.53
CA LEU A 150 -16.89 -7.50 14.85
C LEU A 150 -15.42 -7.65 14.47
N LEU A 151 -14.85 -6.72 13.72
CA LEU A 151 -13.45 -6.79 13.26
C LEU A 151 -12.46 -6.80 14.45
N LEU A 152 -12.70 -5.98 15.48
CA LEU A 152 -11.86 -5.95 16.68
C LEU A 152 -11.92 -7.28 17.46
N GLY A 153 -13.11 -7.87 17.60
CA GLY A 153 -13.26 -9.18 18.25
C GLY A 153 -12.55 -10.29 17.49
N GLU A 154 -12.68 -10.30 16.15
CA GLU A 154 -11.97 -11.27 15.31
C GLU A 154 -10.46 -11.07 15.31
N PHE A 155 -9.98 -9.82 15.33
CA PHE A 155 -8.57 -9.52 15.50
C PHE A 155 -8.04 -10.01 16.85
N ALA A 156 -8.77 -9.75 17.94
CA ALA A 156 -8.42 -10.23 19.26
C ALA A 156 -8.43 -11.77 19.34
N ALA A 157 -9.37 -12.42 18.67
CA ALA A 157 -9.42 -13.88 18.55
C ALA A 157 -8.19 -14.45 17.84
N VAL A 158 -7.71 -13.83 16.76
CA VAL A 158 -6.46 -14.22 16.09
C VAL A 158 -5.27 -14.16 17.05
N LEU A 159 -5.17 -13.10 17.86
CA LEU A 159 -4.11 -13.00 18.85
C LEU A 159 -4.23 -14.09 19.92
N THR A 160 -5.44 -14.39 20.39
CA THR A 160 -5.69 -15.45 21.37
C THR A 160 -5.39 -16.84 20.82
N ASP A 161 -5.80 -17.13 19.58
CA ASP A 161 -5.52 -18.39 18.87
C ASP A 161 -4.00 -18.60 18.71
N ALA A 162 -3.25 -17.51 18.57
CA ALA A 162 -1.78 -17.51 18.50
C ALA A 162 -1.07 -17.55 19.86
N GLY A 163 -1.80 -17.58 20.98
CA GLY A 163 -1.26 -17.76 22.32
C GLY A 163 -1.34 -16.53 23.23
N ALA A 164 -1.98 -15.43 22.82
CA ALA A 164 -2.24 -14.31 23.72
C ALA A 164 -3.23 -14.71 24.82
N ARG A 165 -2.84 -14.50 26.08
CA ARG A 165 -3.67 -14.88 27.24
C ARG A 165 -4.60 -13.75 27.64
N LEU A 166 -5.90 -14.06 27.73
CA LEU A 166 -6.88 -13.13 28.26
C LEU A 166 -6.76 -13.00 29.80
N PRO A 167 -7.03 -11.81 30.37
CA PRO A 167 -7.19 -10.56 29.63
C PRO A 167 -5.84 -9.98 29.19
N PHE A 168 -5.82 -9.30 28.05
CA PHE A 168 -4.68 -8.48 27.59
C PHE A 168 -5.16 -7.11 27.12
N SER A 169 -4.26 -6.15 26.98
CA SER A 169 -4.60 -4.76 26.63
C SER A 169 -4.14 -4.39 25.22
N LEU A 170 -5.03 -3.73 24.48
CA LEU A 170 -4.76 -3.08 23.20
C LEU A 170 -4.88 -1.57 23.35
N VAL A 171 -4.29 -0.83 22.40
CA VAL A 171 -4.62 0.58 22.19
C VAL A 171 -5.54 0.67 20.99
N LEU A 172 -6.68 1.35 21.14
CA LEU A 172 -7.55 1.67 20.03
C LEU A 172 -7.33 3.12 19.63
N THR A 173 -7.15 3.38 18.35
CA THR A 173 -7.18 4.73 17.78
C THR A 173 -8.62 5.10 17.50
N THR A 174 -9.02 6.27 17.98
CA THR A 174 -10.35 6.86 17.77
C THR A 174 -10.21 8.25 17.17
N SER A 175 -11.31 8.88 16.78
CA SER A 175 -11.31 10.20 16.14
C SER A 175 -12.32 11.11 16.82
N ASP A 176 -11.86 12.28 17.26
CA ASP A 176 -12.71 13.35 17.79
C ASP A 176 -13.38 14.17 16.69
N ARG A 177 -13.07 13.87 15.43
CA ARG A 177 -13.67 14.50 14.27
C ARG A 177 -15.18 14.25 14.21
N THR A 178 -15.63 13.04 14.54
CA THR A 178 -17.07 12.69 14.58
C THR A 178 -17.82 13.43 15.69
N ARG A 179 -17.13 13.86 16.75
CA ARG A 179 -17.69 14.69 17.84
C ARG A 179 -17.69 16.18 17.50
N THR A 180 -16.99 16.59 16.43
CA THR A 180 -16.76 18.00 16.07
C THR A 180 -17.48 18.32 14.77
N ARG A 181 -18.68 18.90 14.87
CA ARG A 181 -19.47 19.33 13.71
C ARG A 181 -18.65 20.27 12.82
N GLY A 182 -18.62 20.01 11.51
CA GLY A 182 -17.92 20.87 10.54
C GLY A 182 -16.41 20.64 10.45
N ALA A 183 -15.89 19.60 11.13
CA ALA A 183 -14.48 19.23 11.08
C ALA A 183 -14.14 18.22 9.97
N GLU A 184 -15.10 17.78 9.16
CA GLU A 184 -14.96 16.68 8.19
C GLU A 184 -13.84 16.95 7.17
N ASP A 185 -13.70 18.20 6.74
CA ASP A 185 -12.72 18.69 5.77
C ASP A 185 -11.59 19.52 6.43
N THR A 186 -11.47 19.51 7.76
CA THR A 186 -10.45 20.27 8.48
C THR A 186 -9.12 19.51 8.56
N VAL A 187 -8.05 20.09 8.03
CA VAL A 187 -6.69 19.53 8.21
C VAL A 187 -6.21 19.78 9.64
N GLY A 188 -5.83 18.71 10.33
CA GLY A 188 -5.37 18.72 11.72
C GLY A 188 -5.27 17.32 12.31
N VAL A 189 -4.96 17.24 13.61
CA VAL A 189 -4.82 15.98 14.35
C VAL A 189 -5.99 15.81 15.31
N PHE A 190 -7.03 15.09 14.88
CA PHE A 190 -8.21 14.75 15.67
C PHE A 190 -8.11 13.35 16.31
N THR A 191 -6.96 12.69 16.12
CA THR A 191 -6.66 11.39 16.70
C THR A 191 -6.78 11.43 18.23
N SER A 192 -7.67 10.60 18.76
CA SER A 192 -7.74 10.26 20.17
C SER A 192 -7.45 8.76 20.35
N THR A 193 -7.39 8.30 21.59
CA THR A 193 -7.07 6.90 21.90
C THR A 193 -7.95 6.36 23.01
N LEU A 194 -8.14 5.05 23.03
CA LEU A 194 -8.66 4.30 24.17
C LEU A 194 -7.67 3.19 24.54
N VAL A 195 -7.56 2.90 25.82
CA VAL A 195 -6.89 1.68 26.28
C VAL A 195 -7.96 0.64 26.51
N PHE A 196 -7.88 -0.47 25.78
CA PHE A 196 -8.95 -1.45 25.70
C PHE A 196 -8.46 -2.80 26.24
N PRO A 197 -8.80 -3.15 27.49
CA PRO A 197 -8.55 -4.48 28.03
C PRO A 197 -9.47 -5.50 27.36
N VAL A 198 -8.94 -6.33 26.47
CA VAL A 198 -9.66 -7.46 25.91
C VAL A 198 -9.80 -8.53 26.99
N ALA A 199 -11.01 -8.71 27.52
CA ALA A 199 -11.36 -9.79 28.45
C ALA A 199 -12.10 -10.95 27.76
N ASP A 200 -12.72 -10.67 26.61
CA ASP A 200 -13.48 -11.60 25.79
C ASP A 200 -13.31 -11.19 24.32
N THR A 201 -13.22 -12.16 23.43
CA THR A 201 -13.07 -11.95 21.97
C THR A 201 -14.41 -11.99 21.24
N ASP A 202 -15.51 -12.35 21.92
CA ASP A 202 -16.86 -12.29 21.35
C ASP A 202 -17.19 -10.83 20.95
N PRO A 203 -17.51 -10.56 19.67
CA PRO A 203 -17.94 -9.25 19.20
C PRO A 203 -19.03 -8.57 20.05
N VAL A 204 -19.93 -9.33 20.67
CA VAL A 204 -20.99 -8.76 21.53
C VAL A 204 -20.41 -8.18 22.81
N ALA A 205 -19.51 -8.92 23.45
CA ALA A 205 -18.81 -8.47 24.65
C ALA A 205 -17.87 -7.29 24.33
N VAL A 206 -17.15 -7.38 23.21
CA VAL A 206 -16.28 -6.31 22.69
C VAL A 206 -17.10 -5.04 22.43
N GLN A 207 -18.25 -5.14 21.76
CA GLN A 207 -19.12 -3.99 21.52
C GLN A 207 -19.57 -3.33 22.81
N ARG A 208 -20.09 -4.12 23.77
CA ARG A 208 -20.58 -3.56 25.04
C ARG A 208 -19.48 -2.77 25.73
N GLN A 209 -18.28 -3.34 25.79
CA GLN A 209 -17.14 -2.68 26.40
C GLN A 209 -16.73 -1.42 25.63
N LEU A 210 -16.70 -1.48 24.29
CA LEU A 210 -16.34 -0.35 23.46
C LEU A 210 -17.33 0.81 23.64
N ALA A 211 -18.64 0.52 23.71
CA ALA A 211 -19.66 1.53 23.97
C ALA A 211 -19.48 2.19 25.34
N GLU A 212 -19.27 1.39 26.40
CA GLU A 212 -18.98 1.90 27.75
C GLU A 212 -17.73 2.79 27.77
N ASP A 213 -16.66 2.40 27.05
CA ASP A 213 -15.40 3.14 27.02
C ASP A 213 -15.51 4.44 26.21
N LEU A 214 -16.31 4.44 25.13
CA LEU A 214 -16.57 5.63 24.32
C LEU A 214 -17.41 6.69 25.04
N ASP A 215 -18.26 6.31 25.99
CA ASP A 215 -18.99 7.27 26.84
C ASP A 215 -18.05 8.17 27.68
N HIS A 216 -16.82 7.70 27.89
CA HIS A 216 -15.75 8.36 28.63
C HIS A 216 -14.61 8.89 27.73
N ALA A 217 -14.88 9.14 26.44
CA ALA A 217 -13.90 9.55 25.44
C ALA A 217 -13.34 10.99 25.60
N THR A 218 -13.80 11.79 26.58
CA THR A 218 -13.23 13.14 26.81
C THR A 218 -11.79 13.10 27.31
N VAL A 219 -11.35 11.95 27.85
CA VAL A 219 -9.96 11.72 28.27
C VAL A 219 -9.31 10.71 27.33
N PRO A 220 -8.31 11.12 26.52
CA PRO A 220 -7.58 10.19 25.67
C PRO A 220 -6.86 9.11 26.51
N GLY A 221 -6.87 7.87 26.04
CA GLY A 221 -6.25 6.72 26.69
C GLY A 221 -4.77 6.93 27.03
N VAL A 222 -4.01 7.56 26.14
CA VAL A 222 -2.61 7.94 26.42
C VAL A 222 -2.47 8.94 27.57
N VAL A 223 -3.42 9.86 27.75
CA VAL A 223 -3.45 10.79 28.89
C VAL A 223 -3.83 10.03 30.16
N ALA A 224 -4.81 9.13 30.08
CA ALA A 224 -5.20 8.27 31.18
C ALA A 224 -4.03 7.39 31.67
N LEU A 225 -3.26 6.78 30.75
CA LEU A 225 -2.06 6.00 31.07
C LEU A 225 -0.99 6.84 31.76
N ARG A 226 -0.70 8.05 31.24
CA ARG A 226 0.30 8.95 31.84
C ARG A 226 -0.09 9.42 33.25
N ARG A 227 -1.40 9.49 33.55
CA ARG A 227 -1.93 9.90 34.86
C ARG A 227 -2.19 8.73 35.81
N ARG A 228 -1.92 7.49 35.38
CA ARG A 228 -2.02 6.29 36.22
C ARG A 228 -0.94 6.31 37.31
N ARG A 229 -1.25 5.75 38.48
CA ARG A 229 -0.23 5.45 39.51
C ARG A 229 0.48 4.15 39.12
N GLY A 230 1.78 4.24 38.83
CA GLY A 230 2.61 3.12 38.34
C GLY A 230 3.27 3.48 36.99
N GLY A 231 4.12 2.59 36.48
CA GLY A 231 4.71 2.77 35.16
C GLY A 231 3.66 2.69 34.04
N VAL A 232 3.94 3.33 32.89
CA VAL A 232 3.17 3.14 31.67
C VAL A 232 3.55 1.78 31.08
N PRO A 233 2.61 0.82 30.96
CA PRO A 233 2.92 -0.47 30.37
C PRO A 233 3.18 -0.31 28.87
N ASP A 234 4.07 -1.14 28.32
CA ASP A 234 4.23 -1.23 26.88
C ASP A 234 3.03 -1.94 26.27
N LEU A 235 2.30 -1.22 25.42
CA LEU A 235 1.15 -1.72 24.66
C LEU A 235 1.50 -1.66 23.17
N PRO A 236 2.18 -2.69 22.62
CA PRO A 236 2.76 -2.61 21.28
C PRO A 236 1.77 -2.91 20.16
N VAL A 237 0.50 -3.16 20.46
CA VAL A 237 -0.52 -3.53 19.48
C VAL A 237 -1.62 -2.46 19.47
N VAL A 238 -1.79 -1.84 18.31
CA VAL A 238 -2.77 -0.80 18.05
C VAL A 238 -3.79 -1.32 17.03
N PHE A 239 -5.06 -0.99 17.25
CA PHE A 239 -6.13 -1.15 16.28
C PHE A 239 -6.74 0.22 15.95
N THR A 240 -6.87 0.53 14.67
CA THR A 240 -7.28 1.83 14.13
C THR A 240 -8.46 1.62 13.18
N GLY A 241 -9.67 1.90 13.66
CA GLY A 241 -10.90 1.80 12.87
C GLY A 241 -11.23 3.13 12.19
N MET A 242 -11.32 3.11 10.85
CA MET A 242 -11.68 4.26 10.00
C MET A 242 -12.83 3.89 9.05
N LEU A 243 -13.76 3.04 9.50
CA LEU A 243 -14.89 2.58 8.68
C LEU A 243 -15.92 3.69 8.43
N ASP A 244 -16.03 4.65 9.33
CA ASP A 244 -16.94 5.81 9.19
C ASP A 244 -16.32 6.94 8.35
N ASP A 245 -15.05 6.81 7.97
CA ASP A 245 -14.35 7.78 7.14
C ASP A 245 -14.52 7.43 5.65
N GLU A 246 -15.52 8.00 5.00
CA GLU A 246 -15.63 7.88 3.53
C GLU A 246 -14.38 8.48 2.88
N ARG A 247 -13.66 7.69 2.10
CA ARG A 247 -12.54 8.16 1.29
C ARG A 247 -13.10 9.08 0.20
N PRO A 248 -12.69 10.36 0.13
CA PRO A 248 -13.22 11.25 -0.88
C PRO A 248 -12.86 10.75 -2.29
N PRO A 249 -13.75 10.90 -3.28
CA PRO A 249 -13.47 10.51 -4.66
C PRO A 249 -12.36 11.38 -5.26
N GLY A 250 -11.48 10.76 -6.05
CA GLY A 250 -10.29 11.38 -6.62
C GLY A 250 -9.05 11.30 -5.71
N GLY A 251 -7.89 11.69 -6.23
CA GLY A 251 -6.61 11.58 -5.53
C GLY A 251 -5.55 10.87 -6.37
N PHE A 252 -4.31 10.88 -5.90
CA PHE A 252 -3.24 10.11 -6.51
C PHE A 252 -3.45 8.60 -6.25
N PRO A 253 -3.40 7.74 -7.28
CA PRO A 253 -3.42 6.29 -7.09
C PRO A 253 -2.30 5.84 -6.13
N GLU A 254 -2.68 5.19 -5.04
CA GLU A 254 -1.72 4.79 -4.01
C GLU A 254 -0.89 3.59 -4.49
N ARG A 255 0.40 3.82 -4.76
CA ARG A 255 1.35 2.75 -5.14
C ARG A 255 1.95 2.04 -3.93
N TYR A 256 2.15 2.77 -2.83
CA TYR A 256 2.74 2.28 -1.58
C TYR A 256 2.42 3.24 -0.43
N ALA A 257 2.13 2.70 0.74
CA ALA A 257 1.97 3.47 1.98
C ALA A 257 2.44 2.66 3.18
N VAL A 258 3.06 3.35 4.16
CA VAL A 258 3.55 2.75 5.39
C VAL A 258 3.43 3.74 6.53
N GLY A 259 2.82 3.32 7.64
CA GLY A 259 2.71 4.09 8.87
C GLY A 259 3.84 3.76 9.86
N ARG A 260 4.32 4.76 10.61
CA ARG A 260 5.29 4.55 11.70
C ARG A 260 4.79 5.19 12.98
N THR A 261 4.42 4.34 13.95
CA THR A 261 3.98 4.79 15.27
C THR A 261 4.99 4.38 16.34
N SER A 262 5.47 5.35 17.13
CA SER A 262 6.49 5.08 18.16
C SER A 262 5.96 4.14 19.25
N GLY A 263 6.75 3.13 19.64
CA GLY A 263 6.38 2.18 20.69
C GLY A 263 5.36 1.11 20.28
N VAL A 264 4.85 1.16 19.04
CA VAL A 264 3.90 0.21 18.48
C VAL A 264 4.66 -0.81 17.65
N ALA A 265 4.46 -2.11 17.82
CA ALA A 265 5.00 -3.15 16.94
C ALA A 265 4.02 -3.55 15.84
N LEU A 266 2.71 -3.49 16.09
CA LEU A 266 1.64 -3.82 15.14
C LEU A 266 0.61 -2.70 15.17
N ASP A 267 0.42 -2.02 14.04
CA ASP A 267 -0.66 -1.06 13.84
C ASP A 267 -1.64 -1.63 12.80
N HIS A 268 -2.82 -2.06 13.26
CA HIS A 268 -3.86 -2.63 12.42
C HIS A 268 -4.87 -1.56 12.04
N GLN A 269 -4.90 -1.18 10.78
CA GLN A 269 -5.84 -0.20 10.23
C GLN A 269 -6.93 -0.90 9.42
N VAL A 270 -8.17 -0.44 9.52
CA VAL A 270 -9.32 -0.89 8.70
C VAL A 270 -10.11 0.31 8.18
N TRP A 271 -10.51 0.28 6.91
CA TRP A 271 -11.33 1.33 6.29
C TRP A 271 -12.21 0.76 5.16
N GLU A 272 -13.25 1.50 4.80
CA GLU A 272 -14.10 1.19 3.65
C GLU A 272 -13.71 2.08 2.46
N ALA A 273 -13.57 1.48 1.28
CA ALA A 273 -13.40 2.21 0.02
C ALA A 273 -13.96 1.38 -1.13
N ASP A 274 -14.69 2.04 -2.03
CA ASP A 274 -15.32 1.43 -3.21
C ASP A 274 -16.23 0.23 -2.85
N GLY A 275 -16.92 0.34 -1.71
CA GLY A 275 -17.79 -0.70 -1.17
C GLY A 275 -17.06 -1.94 -0.64
N ALA A 276 -15.72 -1.97 -0.65
CA ALA A 276 -14.90 -3.06 -0.13
C ALA A 276 -14.28 -2.70 1.24
N LEU A 277 -14.02 -3.72 2.06
CA LEU A 277 -13.26 -3.59 3.30
C LEU A 277 -11.77 -3.71 2.97
N HIS A 278 -10.99 -2.72 3.36
CA HIS A 278 -9.54 -2.77 3.28
C HIS A 278 -8.95 -2.84 4.68
N TYR A 279 -7.87 -3.61 4.83
CA TYR A 279 -7.15 -3.72 6.08
C TYR A 279 -5.64 -3.74 5.83
N ARG A 280 -4.90 -3.03 6.68
CA ARG A 280 -3.43 -2.95 6.63
C ARG A 280 -2.83 -3.16 8.01
N TRP A 281 -1.76 -3.93 8.08
CA TRP A 281 -0.90 -4.03 9.26
C TRP A 281 0.47 -3.45 8.97
N ASP A 282 0.89 -2.43 9.73
CA ASP A 282 2.26 -1.91 9.71
C ASP A 282 3.07 -2.57 10.84
N VAL A 283 3.85 -3.61 10.50
CA VAL A 283 4.48 -4.49 11.51
C VAL A 283 5.98 -4.33 11.62
N VAL A 284 6.51 -4.43 12.84
CA VAL A 284 7.93 -4.65 13.11
C VAL A 284 8.15 -6.15 13.16
N GLU A 285 8.58 -6.78 12.06
CA GLU A 285 8.64 -8.26 11.96
C GLU A 285 9.40 -8.93 13.12
N ARG A 286 10.50 -8.32 13.57
CA ARG A 286 11.32 -8.83 14.68
C ARG A 286 10.63 -8.83 16.06
N ALA A 287 9.47 -8.18 16.20
CA ALA A 287 8.71 -8.10 17.44
C ALA A 287 7.82 -9.34 17.67
N PHE A 288 7.84 -10.31 16.76
CA PHE A 288 7.00 -11.51 16.81
C PHE A 288 7.89 -12.74 17.08
N PRO A 289 8.15 -13.10 18.35
CA PRO A 289 9.00 -14.23 18.71
C PRO A 289 8.35 -15.61 18.48
N GLY A 290 7.04 -15.65 18.20
CA GLY A 290 6.23 -16.83 17.93
C GLY A 290 5.81 -16.95 16.46
N PRO A 291 4.51 -17.18 16.15
CA PRO A 291 4.01 -17.09 14.78
C PRO A 291 4.40 -15.73 14.17
N GLY A 292 4.85 -15.73 12.92
CA GLY A 292 5.27 -14.50 12.26
C GLY A 292 4.08 -13.56 12.04
N ALA A 293 4.35 -12.26 11.94
CA ALA A 293 3.31 -11.26 11.66
C ALA A 293 2.48 -11.59 10.41
N ARG A 294 3.10 -12.22 9.39
CA ARG A 294 2.44 -12.68 8.16
C ARG A 294 1.45 -13.82 8.41
N ASP A 295 1.79 -14.77 9.28
CA ASP A 295 0.91 -15.90 9.60
C ASP A 295 -0.35 -15.42 10.32
N LEU A 296 -0.19 -14.48 11.25
CA LEU A 296 -1.30 -13.83 11.94
C LEU A 296 -2.17 -13.01 10.99
N PHE A 297 -1.55 -12.30 10.05
CA PHE A 297 -2.25 -11.52 9.04
C PHE A 297 -3.09 -12.40 8.12
N GLU A 298 -2.53 -13.52 7.64
CA GLU A 298 -3.25 -14.50 6.83
C GLU A 298 -4.37 -15.17 7.61
N ALA A 299 -4.14 -15.51 8.88
CA ALA A 299 -5.18 -16.05 9.76
C ALA A 299 -6.35 -15.07 9.94
N TYR A 300 -6.06 -13.77 10.13
CA TYR A 300 -7.08 -12.74 10.18
C TYR A 300 -7.90 -12.66 8.89
N GLY A 301 -7.23 -12.59 7.73
CA GLY A 301 -7.91 -12.59 6.43
C GLY A 301 -8.76 -13.84 6.19
N ALA A 302 -8.27 -15.02 6.57
CA ALA A 302 -9.00 -16.27 6.46
C ALA A 302 -10.27 -16.29 7.35
N ARG A 303 -10.20 -15.75 8.57
CA ARG A 303 -11.37 -15.62 9.46
C ARG A 303 -12.43 -14.69 8.87
N LEU A 304 -12.02 -13.54 8.32
CA LEU A 304 -12.93 -12.61 7.67
C LEU A 304 -13.67 -13.26 6.50
N ARG A 305 -12.95 -13.98 5.63
CA ARG A 305 -13.54 -14.72 4.50
C ARG A 305 -14.52 -15.81 4.96
N ALA A 306 -14.13 -16.58 5.98
CA ALA A 306 -14.98 -17.62 6.55
C ALA A 306 -16.29 -17.04 7.12
N LEU A 307 -16.22 -15.91 7.83
CA LEU A 307 -17.40 -15.24 8.38
C LEU A 307 -18.32 -14.67 7.32
N ALA A 308 -17.76 -14.16 6.21
CA ALA A 308 -18.55 -13.69 5.08
C ALA A 308 -19.39 -14.82 4.42
N GLY A 309 -19.30 -16.07 4.90
CA GLY A 309 -20.01 -17.21 4.34
C GLY A 309 -19.47 -17.63 2.97
N ALA A 310 -18.29 -17.12 2.64
CA ALA A 310 -17.67 -17.29 1.35
C ALA A 310 -16.58 -18.36 1.46
N ALA A 311 -16.70 -19.42 0.64
CA ALA A 311 -15.55 -19.70 -0.20
C ALA A 311 -15.48 -18.49 -1.13
N ASP A 312 -14.76 -17.46 -0.69
CA ASP A 312 -14.60 -16.24 -1.47
C ASP A 312 -13.96 -16.64 -2.80
N PRO A 313 -14.64 -16.48 -3.96
CA PRO A 313 -13.91 -16.54 -5.22
C PRO A 313 -12.82 -15.45 -5.22
N ASP A 314 -13.02 -14.37 -4.45
CA ASP A 314 -12.23 -13.15 -4.44
C ASP A 314 -11.37 -12.96 -3.17
N GLY A 315 -10.86 -14.05 -2.58
CA GLY A 315 -9.84 -13.91 -1.54
C GLY A 315 -9.09 -15.19 -1.15
N PRO A 316 -7.75 -15.16 -0.93
CA PRO A 316 -6.76 -14.37 -1.63
C PRO A 316 -6.44 -15.09 -2.95
N GLY A 317 -7.24 -14.83 -3.98
CA GLY A 317 -7.01 -15.35 -5.33
C GLY A 317 -8.28 -15.83 -6.02
N GLY A 318 -8.79 -15.04 -6.98
CA GLY A 318 -9.71 -15.55 -8.00
C GLY A 318 -10.59 -14.51 -8.67
N ARG A 319 -10.01 -13.81 -9.65
CA ARG A 319 -10.69 -13.18 -10.80
C ARG A 319 -12.15 -13.61 -11.09
N GLY A 320 -13.08 -12.68 -10.81
CA GLY A 320 -13.86 -12.00 -11.86
C GLY A 320 -15.35 -12.35 -11.98
N ALA A 321 -16.17 -11.32 -12.19
CA ALA A 321 -17.51 -11.44 -12.78
C ALA A 321 -17.57 -10.63 -14.09
N GLU A 322 -17.54 -11.41 -15.16
CA GLU A 322 -17.99 -11.23 -16.55
C GLU A 322 -18.56 -9.86 -16.98
N ALA A 323 -17.74 -9.14 -17.76
CA ALA A 323 -18.17 -8.42 -18.95
C ALA A 323 -17.32 -8.94 -20.13
N GLU A 324 -17.96 -9.01 -21.29
CA GLU A 324 -17.67 -9.86 -22.46
C GLU A 324 -16.26 -9.77 -23.08
N ASP A 325 -15.92 -10.83 -23.82
CA ASP A 325 -14.65 -11.11 -24.53
C ASP A 325 -13.97 -9.89 -25.19
N THR A 326 -12.74 -9.60 -24.76
CA THR A 326 -11.71 -9.07 -25.66
C THR A 326 -10.40 -9.82 -25.46
N VAL A 327 -10.10 -10.66 -26.43
CA VAL A 327 -8.86 -11.42 -26.65
C VAL A 327 -7.63 -10.48 -26.64
N GLU A 328 -6.49 -10.87 -26.07
CA GLU A 328 -5.17 -10.29 -26.44
C GLU A 328 -4.93 -10.65 -27.91
N GLN A 329 -5.47 -9.83 -28.81
CA GLN A 329 -5.42 -10.11 -30.24
C GLN A 329 -4.01 -9.86 -30.76
N GLU A 330 -3.55 -10.78 -31.61
CA GLU A 330 -2.49 -10.51 -32.55
C GLU A 330 -2.79 -9.20 -33.28
N GLY A 331 -1.86 -8.25 -33.22
CA GLY A 331 -2.09 -6.95 -33.83
C GLY A 331 -1.16 -5.86 -33.35
N GLU A 332 -1.12 -4.80 -34.14
CA GLU A 332 -0.45 -3.55 -33.82
C GLU A 332 -1.28 -2.82 -32.76
N ARG A 333 -0.63 -2.43 -31.66
CA ARG A 333 -1.22 -1.59 -30.63
C ARG A 333 -0.50 -0.25 -30.63
N PRO A 334 -1.23 0.87 -30.65
CA PRO A 334 -0.61 2.16 -30.38
C PRO A 334 0.06 2.09 -29.01
N LEU A 335 1.23 2.70 -28.91
CA LEU A 335 1.93 2.88 -27.64
C LEU A 335 1.09 3.83 -26.79
N ASP A 336 1.08 3.63 -25.47
CA ASP A 336 0.52 4.66 -24.60
C ASP A 336 1.48 5.87 -24.53
N ASP A 337 0.96 7.02 -24.08
CA ASP A 337 1.69 8.28 -24.04
C ASP A 337 3.06 8.17 -23.32
N LEU A 338 3.11 7.23 -22.38
CA LEU A 338 4.22 6.85 -21.53
C LEU A 338 5.30 6.08 -22.32
N GLN A 339 4.88 5.07 -23.08
CA GLN A 339 5.71 4.29 -23.99
C GLN A 339 6.18 5.12 -25.20
N GLU A 340 5.34 6.01 -25.74
CA GLU A 340 5.73 6.94 -26.81
C GLU A 340 6.85 7.88 -26.34
N ALA A 341 6.75 8.44 -25.14
CA ALA A 341 7.78 9.30 -24.56
C ALA A 341 9.15 8.60 -24.42
N TYR A 342 9.17 7.29 -24.13
CA TYR A 342 10.39 6.48 -24.13
C TYR A 342 11.05 6.31 -25.51
N LEU A 343 10.28 6.48 -26.59
CA LEU A 343 10.67 6.17 -27.97
C LEU A 343 10.94 7.41 -28.82
N VAL A 344 10.36 8.57 -28.48
CA VAL A 344 10.55 9.84 -29.21
C VAL A 344 12.01 10.21 -29.37
N ALA A 345 12.83 10.08 -28.32
CA ALA A 345 14.25 10.43 -28.41
C ALA A 345 15.07 9.44 -29.29
N ARG A 346 14.65 8.17 -29.37
CA ARG A 346 15.27 7.14 -30.23
C ARG A 346 14.82 7.26 -31.70
N ALA A 347 13.56 7.63 -31.94
CA ALA A 347 12.99 7.79 -33.28
C ALA A 347 13.56 9.03 -34.02
N LEU A 348 14.01 10.05 -33.27
CA LEU A 348 14.65 11.25 -33.81
C LEU A 348 16.14 11.07 -34.14
N GLY A 349 16.71 9.86 -33.92
CA GLY A 349 18.07 9.50 -34.31
C GLY A 349 19.18 10.08 -33.42
N ASP A 350 18.84 10.50 -32.20
CA ASP A 350 19.81 10.99 -31.22
C ASP A 350 20.47 9.79 -30.51
N GLU A 351 21.65 9.36 -30.99
CA GLU A 351 22.37 8.20 -30.46
C GLU A 351 22.81 8.37 -28.99
N ASP A 352 22.83 9.61 -28.48
CA ASP A 352 23.17 9.92 -27.08
C ASP A 352 21.94 9.95 -26.15
N ALA A 353 20.72 9.85 -26.68
CA ALA A 353 19.50 9.75 -25.90
C ALA A 353 19.31 8.34 -25.34
N GLY A 354 19.91 8.08 -24.17
CA GLY A 354 19.81 6.82 -23.46
C GLY A 354 18.36 6.49 -23.09
N GLY A 355 17.68 5.69 -23.90
CA GLY A 355 16.30 5.34 -23.60
C GLY A 355 16.16 4.50 -22.33
N CYS A 356 14.96 4.55 -21.76
CA CYS A 356 14.79 4.06 -20.41
C CYS A 356 14.66 2.54 -20.30
N ARG A 357 15.42 1.99 -19.37
CA ARG A 357 15.45 0.57 -19.07
C ARG A 357 15.74 0.35 -17.61
N MET A 358 15.41 -0.84 -17.15
CA MET A 358 15.73 -1.27 -15.80
C MET A 358 16.62 -2.50 -15.86
N VAL A 359 17.70 -2.49 -15.09
CA VAL A 359 18.59 -3.64 -14.90
C VAL A 359 18.35 -4.21 -13.51
N LEU A 360 17.97 -5.47 -13.43
CA LEU A 360 17.83 -6.25 -12.20
C LEU A 360 18.98 -7.25 -12.10
N GLY A 361 19.63 -7.32 -10.94
CA GLY A 361 20.71 -8.27 -10.68
C GLY A 361 20.31 -9.28 -9.60
N TYR A 362 20.48 -10.57 -9.91
CA TYR A 362 20.21 -11.68 -9.00
C TYR A 362 21.47 -12.53 -8.81
N GLU A 363 22.03 -12.53 -7.61
CA GLU A 363 23.14 -13.42 -7.27
C GLU A 363 22.63 -14.86 -7.14
N VAL A 364 23.32 -15.80 -7.78
CA VAL A 364 22.97 -17.23 -7.79
C VAL A 364 24.21 -18.08 -7.56
N ASP A 365 24.20 -18.86 -6.48
CA ASP A 365 25.25 -19.83 -6.19
C ASP A 365 25.14 -21.05 -7.10
N GLY A 366 26.24 -21.44 -7.75
CA GLY A 366 26.28 -22.62 -8.62
C GLY A 366 25.30 -22.55 -9.78
N LEU A 367 25.35 -21.45 -10.54
CA LEU A 367 24.42 -21.20 -11.64
C LEU A 367 24.49 -22.31 -12.70
N ASP A 368 23.34 -22.90 -13.03
CA ASP A 368 23.15 -23.82 -14.15
C ASP A 368 22.66 -23.03 -15.37
N ALA A 369 23.55 -22.83 -16.35
CA ALA A 369 23.24 -22.09 -17.56
C ALA A 369 22.17 -22.77 -18.44
N GLY A 370 22.04 -24.10 -18.40
CA GLY A 370 21.01 -24.84 -19.12
C GLY A 370 19.63 -24.56 -18.53
N ARG A 371 19.52 -24.64 -17.20
CA ARG A 371 18.30 -24.36 -16.45
C ARG A 371 17.88 -22.89 -16.55
N LEU A 372 18.84 -21.95 -16.54
CA LEU A 372 18.54 -20.54 -16.78
C LEU A 372 17.98 -20.31 -18.18
N ARG A 373 18.57 -20.95 -19.20
CA ARG A 373 18.11 -20.85 -20.58
C ARG A 373 16.69 -21.41 -20.75
N GLU A 374 16.37 -22.51 -20.08
CA GLU A 374 15.01 -23.05 -20.04
C GLU A 374 14.03 -22.11 -19.31
N ALA A 375 14.43 -21.55 -18.17
CA ALA A 375 13.61 -20.61 -17.41
C ALA A 375 13.27 -19.33 -18.19
N VAL A 376 14.25 -18.75 -18.90
CA VAL A 376 14.01 -17.60 -19.79
C VAL A 376 13.11 -18.00 -20.96
N THR A 377 13.31 -19.17 -21.57
CA THR A 377 12.44 -19.66 -22.66
C THR A 377 10.98 -19.74 -22.20
N ARG A 378 10.74 -20.36 -21.03
CA ARG A 378 9.40 -20.45 -20.43
C ARG A 378 8.82 -19.08 -20.09
N LEU A 379 9.64 -18.16 -19.58
CA LEU A 379 9.20 -16.79 -19.29
C LEU A 379 8.69 -16.09 -20.56
N LEU A 380 9.41 -16.23 -21.68
CA LEU A 380 9.05 -15.67 -22.97
C LEU A 380 7.82 -16.35 -23.61
N GLU A 381 7.64 -17.65 -23.40
CA GLU A 381 6.42 -18.38 -23.80
C GLU A 381 5.19 -17.88 -23.04
N ARG A 382 5.35 -17.61 -21.74
CA ARG A 382 4.26 -17.20 -20.84
C ARG A 382 3.81 -15.76 -21.08
N HIS A 383 4.73 -14.89 -21.46
CA HIS A 383 4.49 -13.46 -21.61
C HIS A 383 4.82 -13.00 -23.03
N PRO A 384 3.88 -13.11 -24.00
CA PRO A 384 4.09 -12.67 -25.38
C PRO A 384 4.53 -11.20 -25.49
N VAL A 385 4.15 -10.36 -24.53
CA VAL A 385 4.61 -8.97 -24.44
C VAL A 385 6.12 -8.84 -24.34
N LEU A 386 6.82 -9.79 -23.72
CA LEU A 386 8.28 -9.78 -23.63
C LEU A 386 8.98 -10.04 -24.97
N ARG A 387 8.22 -10.46 -25.98
CA ARG A 387 8.65 -10.73 -27.35
C ARG A 387 8.05 -9.74 -28.36
N ALA A 388 7.45 -8.65 -27.86
CA ALA A 388 6.89 -7.63 -28.73
C ALA A 388 7.98 -6.89 -29.50
N ARG A 389 7.61 -6.42 -30.69
CA ARG A 389 8.42 -5.48 -31.46
C ARG A 389 7.96 -4.06 -31.18
N VAL A 390 8.91 -3.13 -31.05
CA VAL A 390 8.60 -1.70 -30.88
C VAL A 390 9.05 -0.94 -32.12
N ASP A 391 8.09 -0.40 -32.87
CA ASP A 391 8.30 0.30 -34.15
C ASP A 391 7.87 1.76 -34.01
N ALA A 392 8.75 2.70 -34.37
CA ALA A 392 8.48 4.13 -34.22
C ALA A 392 7.29 4.64 -35.06
N GLY A 393 6.86 3.92 -36.10
CA GLY A 393 5.71 4.30 -36.92
C GLY A 393 4.41 3.55 -36.59
N HIS A 394 4.50 2.40 -35.90
CA HIS A 394 3.38 1.47 -35.74
C HIS A 394 3.12 1.03 -34.30
N GLY A 395 3.95 1.49 -33.36
CA GLY A 395 3.81 1.20 -31.94
C GLY A 395 4.28 -0.20 -31.54
N LEU A 396 3.56 -0.81 -30.58
CA LEU A 396 3.87 -2.12 -30.04
C LEU A 396 3.21 -3.21 -30.91
N ARG A 397 4.01 -4.10 -31.49
CA ARG A 397 3.51 -5.25 -32.25
C ARG A 397 3.63 -6.52 -31.44
N MET A 398 2.49 -7.12 -31.09
CA MET A 398 2.42 -8.39 -30.38
C MET A 398 2.72 -9.56 -31.33
N PRO A 399 3.59 -10.52 -30.95
CA PRO A 399 3.76 -11.74 -31.72
C PRO A 399 2.55 -12.65 -31.57
N ALA A 400 2.39 -13.56 -32.53
CA ALA A 400 1.40 -14.62 -32.42
C ALA A 400 1.54 -15.39 -31.11
N ARG A 401 0.42 -15.69 -30.46
CA ARG A 401 0.42 -16.35 -29.15
C ARG A 401 1.10 -17.71 -29.20
N ASN A 402 0.97 -18.39 -30.34
CA ASN A 402 1.59 -19.68 -30.61
C ASN A 402 2.88 -19.55 -31.45
N ALA A 403 3.43 -18.35 -31.62
CA ALA A 403 4.69 -18.17 -32.32
C ALA A 403 5.79 -18.93 -31.54
N PRO A 404 6.60 -19.75 -32.23
CA PRO A 404 7.66 -20.49 -31.56
C PRO A 404 8.65 -19.51 -30.92
N VAL A 405 8.98 -19.76 -29.66
CA VAL A 405 9.98 -18.98 -28.92
C VAL A 405 11.36 -19.53 -29.29
N ALA A 406 12.20 -18.68 -29.87
CA ALA A 406 13.60 -19.02 -30.10
C ALA A 406 14.30 -19.19 -28.75
N VAL A 407 15.14 -20.22 -28.62
CA VAL A 407 15.93 -20.43 -27.41
C VAL A 407 16.85 -19.21 -27.24
N PRO A 408 16.77 -18.50 -26.09
CA PRO A 408 17.54 -17.29 -25.89
C PRO A 408 19.02 -17.64 -25.75
N ASP A 409 19.86 -16.88 -26.45
CA ASP A 409 21.28 -16.86 -26.12
C ASP A 409 21.48 -16.01 -24.86
N ILE A 410 22.27 -16.51 -23.91
CA ILE A 410 22.50 -15.86 -22.62
C ILE A 410 24.02 -15.73 -22.47
N PRO A 411 24.58 -14.56 -22.85
CA PRO A 411 26.01 -14.33 -22.79
C PRO A 411 26.54 -14.37 -21.36
N GLU A 412 27.71 -14.97 -21.20
CA GLU A 412 28.48 -14.92 -19.95
C GLU A 412 29.55 -13.85 -20.07
N VAL A 413 29.56 -12.90 -19.13
CA VAL A 413 30.42 -11.71 -19.15
C VAL A 413 31.10 -11.53 -17.79
N PRO A 414 32.31 -10.95 -17.72
CA PRO A 414 32.93 -10.63 -16.44
C PRO A 414 32.08 -9.64 -15.64
N LEU A 415 31.82 -9.90 -14.36
CA LEU A 415 31.07 -8.99 -13.50
C LEU A 415 31.98 -7.85 -13.03
N THR A 416 32.07 -6.78 -13.83
CA THR A 416 32.83 -5.57 -13.47
C THR A 416 31.91 -4.52 -12.82
N PRO A 417 32.46 -3.60 -12.00
CA PRO A 417 31.71 -2.45 -11.48
C PRO A 417 31.05 -1.60 -12.59
N GLU A 418 31.67 -1.55 -13.76
CA GLU A 418 31.23 -0.77 -14.91
C GLU A 418 30.11 -1.46 -15.71
N LEU A 419 29.97 -2.79 -15.64
CA LEU A 419 29.03 -3.56 -16.45
C LEU A 419 27.58 -3.09 -16.29
N ARG A 420 27.14 -2.80 -15.06
CA ARG A 420 25.77 -2.27 -14.82
C ARG A 420 25.57 -0.92 -15.49
N THR A 421 26.60 -0.09 -15.46
CA THR A 421 26.58 1.23 -16.10
C THR A 421 26.58 1.09 -17.62
N GLU A 422 27.31 0.12 -18.17
CA GLU A 422 27.30 -0.20 -19.60
C GLU A 422 25.92 -0.66 -20.08
N LEU A 423 25.29 -1.61 -19.38
CA LEU A 423 23.95 -2.12 -19.70
C LEU A 423 22.89 -1.01 -19.66
N LEU A 424 23.03 -0.04 -18.75
CA LEU A 424 22.17 1.14 -18.67
C LEU A 424 22.43 2.18 -19.77
N ARG A 425 23.57 2.12 -20.48
CA ARG A 425 23.96 3.09 -21.51
C ARG A 425 23.64 2.65 -22.94
N GLN A 426 23.73 1.36 -23.27
CA GLN A 426 23.48 0.85 -24.64
C GLN A 426 21.99 0.65 -24.96
N PRO A 427 21.30 1.55 -25.68
CA PRO A 427 19.86 1.42 -25.92
C PRO A 427 19.53 0.18 -26.75
N PHE A 428 18.34 -0.41 -26.50
CA PHE A 428 17.79 -1.39 -27.42
C PHE A 428 17.43 -0.69 -28.73
N PRO A 429 17.85 -1.24 -29.89
CA PRO A 429 17.43 -0.71 -31.18
C PRO A 429 15.91 -0.83 -31.31
N LEU A 430 15.30 0.03 -32.14
CA LEU A 430 13.91 -0.16 -32.54
C LEU A 430 13.77 -1.49 -33.30
N GLY A 431 12.67 -2.21 -33.08
CA GLY A 431 12.43 -3.52 -33.66
C GLY A 431 12.36 -4.63 -32.61
N ASP A 432 13.18 -5.67 -32.75
CA ASP A 432 13.24 -6.79 -31.81
C ASP A 432 14.24 -6.54 -30.68
N GLY A 433 14.09 -7.29 -29.58
CA GLY A 433 15.17 -7.49 -28.61
C GLY A 433 15.08 -6.61 -27.36
N HIS A 434 13.90 -6.14 -26.98
CA HIS A 434 13.67 -5.25 -25.83
C HIS A 434 13.80 -5.91 -24.43
N LEU A 435 14.42 -7.09 -24.36
CA LEU A 435 14.76 -7.82 -23.15
C LEU A 435 16.11 -8.50 -23.36
N ASP A 436 17.04 -8.31 -22.42
CA ASP A 436 18.37 -8.90 -22.41
C ASP A 436 18.62 -9.62 -21.08
N VAL A 437 19.19 -10.82 -21.15
CA VAL A 437 19.57 -11.61 -19.98
C VAL A 437 21.03 -12.03 -20.13
N ARG A 438 21.86 -11.67 -19.15
CA ARG A 438 23.28 -12.04 -19.12
C ARG A 438 23.66 -12.68 -17.80
N VAL A 439 24.74 -13.45 -17.82
CA VAL A 439 25.37 -13.99 -16.61
C VAL A 439 26.66 -13.23 -16.36
N GLY A 440 26.70 -12.42 -15.31
CA GLY A 440 27.90 -11.79 -14.79
C GLY A 440 28.70 -12.78 -13.94
N ARG A 441 29.88 -13.18 -14.42
CA ARG A 441 30.82 -14.08 -13.72
C ARG A 441 31.65 -13.28 -12.70
N GLY A 442 31.42 -13.50 -11.41
CA GLY A 442 32.19 -12.88 -10.33
C GLY A 442 33.55 -13.54 -10.10
N GLU A 443 34.56 -12.75 -9.70
CA GLU A 443 35.91 -13.25 -9.38
C GLU A 443 35.93 -14.16 -8.14
N ASP A 444 34.92 -14.06 -7.28
CA ASP A 444 34.71 -14.86 -6.08
C ASP A 444 33.93 -16.16 -6.33
N GLY A 445 33.63 -16.48 -7.59
CA GLY A 445 32.88 -17.66 -8.01
C GLY A 445 31.36 -17.55 -7.87
N ARG A 446 30.83 -16.36 -7.52
CA ARG A 446 29.38 -16.11 -7.53
C ARG A 446 28.96 -15.49 -8.85
N ASP A 447 27.97 -16.11 -9.47
CA ASP A 447 27.40 -15.61 -10.72
C ASP A 447 26.20 -14.71 -10.44
N THR A 448 26.02 -13.65 -11.23
CA THR A 448 24.86 -12.75 -11.17
C THR A 448 24.07 -12.84 -12.46
N VAL A 449 22.78 -13.19 -12.39
CA VAL A 449 21.85 -13.04 -13.52
C VAL A 449 21.44 -11.58 -13.62
N LEU A 450 21.77 -10.96 -14.75
CA LEU A 450 21.44 -9.58 -15.08
C LEU A 450 20.28 -9.58 -16.08
N LEU A 451 19.10 -9.17 -15.64
CA LEU A 451 17.91 -9.01 -16.48
C LEU A 451 17.73 -7.51 -16.80
N THR A 452 17.82 -7.17 -18.07
CA THR A 452 17.60 -5.81 -18.57
C THR A 452 16.32 -5.79 -19.39
N VAL A 453 15.39 -4.89 -19.05
CA VAL A 453 14.12 -4.77 -19.77
C VAL A 453 13.87 -3.32 -20.17
N ASP A 454 13.44 -3.12 -21.42
CA ASP A 454 13.02 -1.84 -21.94
C ASP A 454 11.68 -1.42 -21.34
N LEU A 455 11.58 -0.20 -20.82
CA LEU A 455 10.31 0.29 -20.28
C LEU A 455 9.31 0.64 -21.41
N ALA A 456 9.74 0.69 -22.67
CA ALA A 456 8.84 0.71 -23.82
C ALA A 456 8.00 -0.58 -23.96
N LEU A 457 8.39 -1.67 -23.26
CA LEU A 457 7.74 -2.97 -23.33
C LEU A 457 6.74 -3.19 -22.20
N ILE A 458 7.16 -2.91 -20.96
CA ILE A 458 6.39 -3.15 -19.73
C ILE A 458 6.80 -2.16 -18.62
N ASP A 459 5.89 -1.85 -17.71
CA ASP A 459 6.12 -0.88 -16.63
C ASP A 459 7.08 -1.38 -15.53
N ALA A 460 7.59 -0.47 -14.70
CA ALA A 460 8.56 -0.79 -13.64
C ALA A 460 8.06 -1.81 -12.59
N ARG A 461 6.75 -1.85 -12.28
CA ARG A 461 6.16 -2.87 -11.40
C ARG A 461 6.15 -4.23 -12.11
N SER A 462 5.78 -4.26 -13.38
CA SER A 462 5.80 -5.44 -14.24
C SER A 462 7.20 -6.01 -14.43
N ILE A 463 8.25 -5.17 -14.53
CA ILE A 463 9.64 -5.67 -14.60
C ILE A 463 10.04 -6.41 -13.31
N HIS A 464 9.63 -5.94 -12.13
CA HIS A 464 9.86 -6.67 -10.89
C HIS A 464 9.09 -8.01 -10.83
N LEU A 465 7.89 -8.07 -11.42
CA LEU A 465 7.12 -9.30 -11.53
C LEU A 465 7.79 -10.31 -12.46
N VAL A 466 8.27 -9.86 -13.61
CA VAL A 466 9.00 -10.67 -14.59
C VAL A 466 10.32 -11.19 -14.00
N GLY A 467 11.08 -10.34 -13.31
CA GLY A 467 12.31 -10.75 -12.64
C GLY A 467 12.08 -11.76 -11.51
N ARG A 468 11.01 -11.61 -10.74
CA ARG A 468 10.61 -12.60 -9.72
C ARG A 468 10.16 -13.92 -10.35
N GLU A 469 9.41 -13.88 -11.45
CA GLU A 469 8.97 -15.09 -12.15
C GLU A 469 10.12 -15.83 -12.83
N LEU A 470 11.10 -15.12 -13.40
CA LEU A 470 12.33 -15.71 -13.93
C LEU A 470 13.05 -16.53 -12.86
N MET A 471 13.27 -15.94 -11.68
CA MET A 471 13.96 -16.62 -10.59
C MET A 471 13.16 -17.80 -10.04
N ARG A 472 11.83 -17.72 -10.06
CA ARG A 472 10.95 -18.84 -9.71
C ARG A 472 11.07 -19.99 -10.72
N LEU A 473 10.96 -19.70 -12.02
CA LEU A 473 11.08 -20.71 -13.09
C LEU A 473 12.46 -21.38 -13.08
N TYR A 474 13.50 -20.62 -12.75
CA TYR A 474 14.86 -21.15 -12.57
C TYR A 474 14.97 -22.08 -11.35
N ALA A 475 14.33 -21.74 -10.24
CA ALA A 475 14.36 -22.56 -9.02
C ALA A 475 13.52 -23.85 -9.15
N ASP A 476 12.33 -23.77 -9.76
CA ASP A 476 11.36 -24.87 -9.83
C ASP A 476 11.77 -25.98 -10.82
N GLY A 477 12.67 -25.69 -11.78
CA GLY A 477 13.15 -26.67 -12.75
C GLY A 477 12.08 -27.11 -13.78
N PRO A 478 12.35 -28.17 -14.57
CA PRO A 478 11.52 -28.52 -15.73
C PRO A 478 10.09 -28.96 -15.39
N ASP A 479 9.81 -29.37 -14.15
CA ASP A 479 8.48 -29.85 -13.72
C ASP A 479 7.56 -28.73 -13.18
N ALA A 480 7.98 -27.46 -13.26
CA ALA A 480 7.19 -26.32 -12.81
C ALA A 480 5.83 -26.21 -13.54
N ALA A 481 4.73 -26.36 -12.81
CA ALA A 481 3.38 -26.25 -13.36
C ALA A 481 3.11 -24.87 -13.99
N ALA A 482 2.39 -24.84 -15.11
CA ALA A 482 2.05 -23.60 -15.78
C ALA A 482 1.04 -22.78 -14.95
N ALA A 483 1.44 -21.60 -14.46
CA ALA A 483 0.51 -20.64 -13.87
C ALA A 483 -0.54 -20.16 -14.92
N PRO A 484 -1.79 -19.86 -14.50
CA PRO A 484 -2.86 -19.49 -15.42
C PRO A 484 -2.56 -18.18 -16.19
N PRO A 485 -3.04 -18.03 -17.44
CA PRO A 485 -2.78 -16.84 -18.26
C PRO A 485 -3.29 -15.57 -17.59
N VAL A 486 -2.57 -14.45 -17.73
CA VAL A 486 -2.96 -13.15 -17.18
C VAL A 486 -4.04 -12.50 -18.08
N ARG A 487 -5.11 -11.95 -17.49
CA ARG A 487 -6.23 -11.27 -18.17
C ARG A 487 -5.91 -9.77 -18.25
N PRO A 488 -6.07 -9.08 -19.40
CA PRO A 488 -6.01 -7.63 -19.46
C PRO A 488 -7.23 -6.99 -18.79
N ALA A 489 -7.06 -5.80 -18.20
CA ALA A 489 -8.13 -4.98 -17.64
C ALA A 489 -8.81 -4.19 -18.78
N GLY A 490 -10.13 -4.25 -18.89
CA GLY A 490 -10.89 -3.52 -19.91
C GLY A 490 -10.78 -2.01 -19.74
N THR A 491 -10.67 -1.29 -20.85
CA THR A 491 -10.84 0.16 -20.92
C THR A 491 -12.34 0.49 -20.95
N ALA A 492 -12.78 1.35 -20.03
CA ALA A 492 -14.06 2.04 -20.17
C ALA A 492 -14.04 2.90 -21.45
N PRO A 493 -15.19 3.13 -22.13
CA PRO A 493 -15.18 3.86 -23.40
C PRO A 493 -14.62 5.26 -23.17
N SER A 494 -13.54 5.60 -23.88
CA SER A 494 -13.04 6.97 -23.96
C SER A 494 -14.00 7.79 -24.80
N LEU A 495 -14.21 9.04 -24.39
CA LEU A 495 -14.90 10.04 -25.21
C LEU A 495 -14.20 10.13 -26.56
N GLY A 496 -14.97 10.18 -27.65
CA GLY A 496 -14.39 10.30 -28.99
C GLY A 496 -13.54 11.57 -29.13
N PRO A 497 -12.60 11.65 -30.08
CA PRO A 497 -11.69 12.80 -30.22
C PRO A 497 -12.43 14.15 -30.31
N GLU A 498 -13.61 14.16 -30.92
CA GLU A 498 -14.49 15.34 -30.99
C GLU A 498 -15.17 15.66 -29.65
N GLU A 499 -15.64 14.66 -28.90
CA GLU A 499 -16.25 14.83 -27.57
C GLU A 499 -15.23 15.28 -26.52
N ALA A 500 -14.00 14.75 -26.59
CA ALA A 500 -12.88 15.18 -25.77
C ALA A 500 -12.44 16.61 -26.16
N ALA A 501 -12.36 16.94 -27.45
CA ALA A 501 -12.01 18.28 -27.91
C ALA A 501 -13.08 19.33 -27.56
N GLU A 502 -14.37 18.96 -27.52
CA GLU A 502 -15.47 19.84 -27.11
C GLU A 502 -15.60 19.96 -25.59
N HIS A 503 -15.23 18.90 -24.84
CA HIS A 503 -15.05 18.94 -23.39
C HIS A 503 -13.96 19.94 -22.98
N TRP A 504 -12.80 19.90 -23.66
CA TRP A 504 -11.69 20.81 -23.38
C TRP A 504 -11.90 22.22 -23.95
N ARG A 505 -12.50 22.39 -25.14
CA ARG A 505 -12.87 23.74 -25.66
C ARG A 505 -13.78 24.50 -24.70
N ARG A 506 -14.81 23.84 -24.14
CA ARG A 506 -15.70 24.44 -23.14
C ARG A 506 -15.00 24.87 -21.86
N ARG A 507 -13.92 24.18 -21.48
CA ARG A 507 -13.10 24.54 -20.32
C ARG A 507 -12.09 25.63 -20.64
N VAL A 508 -11.55 25.67 -21.85
CA VAL A 508 -10.57 26.68 -22.29
C VAL A 508 -11.23 28.03 -22.57
N ASP A 509 -12.42 28.05 -23.19
CA ASP A 509 -13.19 29.30 -23.47
C ASP A 509 -13.70 29.98 -22.18
N GLY A 510 -13.72 29.25 -21.05
CA GLY A 510 -14.13 29.74 -19.74
C GLY A 510 -12.99 30.28 -18.86
N LEU A 511 -11.74 30.20 -19.32
CA LEU A 511 -10.59 30.72 -18.59
C LEU A 511 -10.34 32.18 -18.99
N PRO A 512 -10.16 33.12 -18.05
CA PRO A 512 -9.89 34.51 -18.37
C PRO A 512 -8.55 34.64 -19.11
N ALA A 513 -8.51 35.54 -20.10
CA ALA A 513 -7.40 35.77 -21.02
C ALA A 513 -6.06 36.12 -20.34
#